data_AF-A0A5A7TP43-F1
#
_entry.id   AF-A0A5A7TP43-F1
#
_cell.length_a   1.000
_cell.length_b   1.000
_cell.length_c   1.000
_cell.angle_alpha   90.00
_cell.angle_beta   90.00
_cell.angle_gamma   90.00
#
_symmetry.space_group_name_H-M   'P 1'
#
loop_
_entity.id
_entity.type
_entity.pdbx_description
1 polymer ?
#
loop_
_entity_poly.entity_id
_entity_poly.type
_entity_poly.pdbx_seq_one_letter_code
_entity_poly.pdbx_strand_id
1 'polypeptide(L)'
;MANSKVVSTPLAQHIKISARDSPKDPTDRQAMSYVPYSNATGSLMYLMVCTRLDLAHSSSLVSRHMGNPGKIHWEATKWVFRYLVGTKNRGLLYKPPKDSKLRVRGFVDADFAGDPDKRRSLIGFAFTLGENLIS
;
A
#
# COMPACT_ATOMS: atom_id res chain seq x y z
N MET A 1 -3.22 1.28 -18.14
CA MET A 1 -3.08 0.14 -17.20
C MET A 1 -3.89 -1.11 -17.59
N ALA A 2 -4.95 -1.01 -18.42
CA ALA A 2 -5.86 -2.13 -18.71
C ALA A 2 -5.18 -3.42 -19.25
N ASN A 3 -4.09 -3.29 -20.04
CA ASN A 3 -3.35 -4.42 -20.62
C ASN A 3 -2.05 -4.73 -19.88
N SER A 4 -1.95 -4.40 -18.58
CA SER A 4 -0.74 -4.64 -17.81
C SER A 4 -0.57 -6.11 -17.44
N LYS A 5 0.68 -6.60 -17.42
CA LYS A 5 0.99 -7.95 -16.92
C LYS A 5 0.64 -8.02 -15.43
N VAL A 6 -0.35 -8.82 -15.06
CA VAL A 6 -0.81 -8.93 -13.67
C VAL A 6 0.27 -9.51 -12.75
N VAL A 7 0.15 -9.23 -11.45
CA VAL A 7 1.03 -9.74 -10.39
C VAL A 7 0.18 -10.23 -9.22
N SER A 8 0.71 -11.17 -8.43
CA SER A 8 -0.02 -11.84 -7.35
C SER A 8 0.09 -11.12 -6.00
N THR A 9 1.09 -10.27 -5.79
CA THR A 9 1.33 -9.57 -4.53
C THR A 9 1.30 -8.05 -4.74
N PRO A 10 0.77 -7.28 -3.75
CA PRO A 10 0.68 -5.82 -3.84
C PRO A 10 2.04 -5.13 -3.84
N LEU A 11 3.05 -5.76 -3.22
CA LEU A 11 4.45 -5.32 -3.25
C LEU A 11 5.34 -6.50 -3.66
N ALA A 12 6.35 -6.24 -4.50
CA ALA A 12 7.32 -7.26 -4.85
C ALA A 12 8.44 -7.31 -3.80
N GLN A 13 8.86 -8.51 -3.40
CA GLN A 13 9.96 -8.68 -2.42
C GLN A 13 11.29 -8.06 -2.88
N HIS A 14 11.53 -7.99 -4.19
CA HIS A 14 12.74 -7.40 -4.76
C HIS A 14 12.66 -5.87 -4.88
N ILE A 15 11.47 -5.27 -4.75
CA ILE A 15 11.30 -3.81 -4.81
C ILE A 15 11.51 -3.28 -3.39
N LYS A 16 12.70 -2.73 -3.15
CA LYS A 16 13.03 -1.98 -1.94
C LYS A 16 13.10 -0.51 -2.32
N ILE A 17 12.17 0.28 -1.79
CA ILE A 17 12.15 1.73 -1.99
C ILE A 17 12.79 2.43 -0.79
N SER A 18 13.51 3.52 -1.06
CA SER A 18 14.21 4.32 -0.05
C SER A 18 14.30 5.78 -0.48
N ALA A 19 14.40 6.69 0.47
CA ALA A 19 14.61 8.11 0.22
C ALA A 19 15.83 8.40 -0.67
N ARG A 20 16.82 7.50 -0.70
CA ARG A 20 17.99 7.60 -1.59
C ARG A 20 17.64 7.52 -3.09
N ASP A 21 16.50 6.93 -3.42
CA ASP A 21 16.00 6.75 -4.79
C ASP A 21 15.24 8.00 -5.28
N SER A 22 15.17 9.04 -4.45
CA SER A 22 14.57 10.33 -4.81
C SER A 22 15.48 11.09 -5.79
N PRO A 23 14.92 11.89 -6.72
CA PRO A 23 15.67 12.68 -7.67
C PRO A 23 16.64 13.67 -6.99
N LYS A 24 17.90 13.62 -7.40
CA LYS A 24 18.95 14.55 -6.94
C LYS A 24 19.12 15.71 -7.90
N ASP A 25 19.12 15.42 -9.20
CA ASP A 25 19.36 16.39 -10.27
C ASP A 25 18.06 17.07 -10.75
N PRO A 26 18.13 18.34 -11.22
CA PRO A 26 16.96 19.08 -11.70
C PRO A 26 16.25 18.41 -12.88
N THR A 27 17.00 17.77 -13.77
CA THR A 27 16.47 17.05 -14.94
C THR A 27 15.56 15.88 -14.53
N ASP A 28 15.99 15.08 -13.55
CA ASP A 28 15.17 13.99 -13.03
C ASP A 28 13.96 14.49 -12.25
N ARG A 29 14.09 15.59 -11.50
CA ARG A 29 12.93 16.24 -10.83
C ARG A 29 11.90 16.72 -11.85
N GLN A 30 12.36 17.33 -12.93
CA GLN A 30 11.49 17.76 -14.02
C GLN A 30 10.85 16.57 -14.74
N ALA A 31 11.56 15.47 -14.96
CA ALA A 31 10.96 14.25 -15.51
C ALA A 31 9.86 13.69 -14.59
N MET A 32 10.10 13.72 -13.27
CA MET A 32 9.13 13.24 -12.27
C MET A 32 7.94 14.18 -12.05
N SER A 33 8.01 15.46 -12.43
CA SER A 33 6.89 16.40 -12.25
C SER A 33 5.68 16.06 -13.13
N TYR A 34 5.90 15.38 -14.26
CA TYR A 34 4.84 14.88 -15.13
C TYR A 34 4.21 13.57 -14.64
N VAL A 35 4.79 12.93 -13.62
CA VAL A 35 4.28 11.69 -13.05
C VAL A 35 3.19 12.00 -12.01
N PRO A 36 1.96 11.47 -12.15
CA PRO A 36 0.85 11.76 -11.24
C PRO A 36 0.96 10.96 -9.93
N TYR A 37 2.10 11.05 -9.24
CA TYR A 37 2.41 10.24 -8.07
C TYR A 37 1.45 10.48 -6.91
N SER A 38 1.16 11.75 -6.60
CA SER A 38 0.25 12.12 -5.50
C SER A 38 -1.18 11.65 -5.77
N ASN A 39 -1.69 11.83 -6.99
CA ASN A 39 -3.03 11.37 -7.38
C ASN A 39 -3.15 9.85 -7.30
N ALA A 40 -2.12 9.14 -7.79
CA ALA A 40 -2.04 7.69 -7.73
C ALA A 40 -2.01 7.20 -6.27
N THR A 41 -1.18 7.82 -5.42
CA THR A 41 -1.09 7.50 -4.00
C THR A 41 -2.41 7.74 -3.27
N GLY A 42 -3.07 8.87 -3.52
CA GLY A 42 -4.38 9.18 -2.94
C GLY A 42 -5.45 8.16 -3.35
N SER A 43 -5.44 7.73 -4.60
CA SER A 43 -6.34 6.68 -5.09
C SER A 43 -6.09 5.33 -4.41
N LEU A 44 -4.81 4.96 -4.18
CA LEU A 44 -4.45 3.75 -3.43
C LEU A 44 -4.87 3.84 -1.95
N MET A 45 -4.75 5.02 -1.34
CA MET A 45 -5.22 5.25 0.04
C MET A 45 -6.75 5.15 0.13
N TYR A 46 -7.48 5.69 -0.84
CA TYR A 46 -8.93 5.55 -0.90
C TYR A 46 -9.35 4.07 -1.01
N LEU A 47 -8.75 3.32 -1.95
CA LEU A 47 -9.03 1.89 -2.10
C LEU A 47 -8.72 1.12 -0.82
N MET A 48 -7.58 1.41 -0.19
CA MET A 48 -7.16 0.81 1.08
C MET A 48 -8.25 0.96 2.15
N VAL A 49 -8.70 2.19 2.39
CA VAL A 49 -9.67 2.50 3.45
C VAL A 49 -11.06 1.92 3.14
N CYS A 50 -11.49 1.95 1.87
CA CYS A 50 -12.87 1.63 1.53
C CYS A 50 -13.12 0.15 1.21
N THR A 51 -12.18 -0.53 0.52
CA THR A 51 -12.49 -1.84 -0.11
C THR A 51 -11.34 -2.85 -0.10
N ARG A 52 -10.10 -2.41 0.11
CA ARG A 52 -8.88 -3.18 -0.16
C ARG A 52 -7.84 -3.03 0.96
N LEU A 53 -8.21 -3.51 2.16
CA LEU A 53 -7.35 -3.51 3.36
C LEU A 53 -5.97 -4.16 3.11
N ASP A 54 -5.90 -5.10 2.18
CA ASP A 54 -4.67 -5.77 1.74
C ASP A 54 -3.62 -4.81 1.13
N LEU A 55 -4.00 -3.57 0.79
CA LEU A 55 -3.09 -2.53 0.30
C LEU A 55 -2.40 -1.73 1.41
N ALA A 56 -2.81 -1.87 2.68
CA ALA A 56 -2.39 -1.00 3.78
C ALA A 56 -0.87 -0.80 3.84
N HIS A 57 -0.12 -1.90 3.81
CA HIS A 57 1.33 -1.87 3.85
C HIS A 57 1.95 -1.20 2.60
N SER A 58 1.47 -1.54 1.41
CA SER A 58 2.03 -1.01 0.15
C SER A 58 1.75 0.49 -0.01
N SER A 59 0.54 0.92 0.33
CA SER A 59 0.15 2.33 0.33
C SER A 59 0.92 3.13 1.38
N SER A 60 1.18 2.56 2.56
CA SER A 60 2.03 3.18 3.60
C SER A 60 3.47 3.39 3.14
N LEU A 61 4.04 2.47 2.35
CA LEU A 61 5.38 2.61 1.80
C LEU A 61 5.44 3.70 0.73
N VAL A 62 4.53 3.65 -0.24
CA VAL A 62 4.45 4.61 -1.35
C VAL A 62 4.21 6.04 -0.83
N SER A 63 3.37 6.23 0.18
CA SER A 63 3.04 7.57 0.68
C SER A 63 4.22 8.29 1.33
N ARG A 64 5.22 7.58 1.85
CA ARG A 64 6.42 8.17 2.50
C ARG A 64 7.21 9.07 1.56
N HIS A 65 7.15 8.81 0.25
CA HIS A 65 7.94 9.50 -0.76
C HIS A 65 7.16 10.57 -1.54
N MET A 66 5.94 10.93 -1.10
CA MET A 66 5.12 11.95 -1.78
C MET A 66 5.80 13.31 -1.90
N GLY A 67 6.71 13.67 -1.00
CA GLY A 67 7.41 14.96 -1.02
C GLY A 67 8.48 15.08 -2.12
N ASN A 68 9.08 13.97 -2.55
CA ASN A 68 10.09 13.95 -3.61
C ASN A 68 10.13 12.56 -4.28
N PRO A 69 9.12 12.19 -5.08
CA PRO A 69 9.03 10.86 -5.67
C PRO A 69 10.07 10.68 -6.78
N GLY A 70 10.66 9.49 -6.87
CA GLY A 70 11.62 9.08 -7.89
C GLY A 70 11.07 7.98 -8.80
N LYS A 71 11.86 7.60 -9.81
CA LYS A 71 11.46 6.59 -10.80
C LYS A 71 11.15 5.23 -10.15
N ILE A 72 11.99 4.81 -9.19
CA ILE A 72 11.80 3.55 -8.45
C ILE A 72 10.52 3.62 -7.58
N HIS A 73 10.25 4.76 -6.96
CA HIS A 73 8.99 4.97 -6.22
C HIS A 73 7.79 4.80 -7.15
N TRP A 74 7.85 5.37 -8.35
CA TRP A 74 6.78 5.23 -9.34
C TRP A 74 6.62 3.81 -9.86
N GLU A 75 7.70 3.05 -10.01
CA GLU A 75 7.66 1.64 -10.37
C GLU A 75 6.98 0.78 -9.30
N ALA A 76 7.26 1.04 -8.02
CA ALA A 76 6.56 0.42 -6.92
C ALA A 76 5.05 0.74 -6.97
N THR A 77 4.68 2.00 -7.19
CA THR A 77 3.28 2.40 -7.35
C THR A 77 2.61 1.67 -8.52
N LYS A 78 3.27 1.61 -9.68
CA LYS A 78 2.76 0.85 -10.84
C LYS A 78 2.59 -0.63 -10.53
N TRP A 79 3.47 -1.23 -9.72
CA TRP A 79 3.35 -2.62 -9.27
C TRP A 79 2.05 -2.84 -8.49
N VAL A 80 1.70 -1.94 -7.57
CA VAL A 80 0.44 -2.00 -6.83
C VAL A 80 -0.75 -1.95 -7.78
N PHE A 81 -0.73 -1.08 -8.79
CA PHE A 81 -1.80 -1.03 -9.79
C PHE A 81 -1.90 -2.31 -10.65
N ARG A 82 -0.77 -2.95 -10.98
CA ARG A 82 -0.77 -4.25 -11.68
C ARG A 82 -1.43 -5.34 -10.83
N TYR A 83 -1.21 -5.32 -9.53
CA TYR A 83 -1.88 -6.20 -8.57
C TYR A 83 -3.39 -5.93 -8.55
N LEU A 84 -3.81 -4.66 -8.53
CA LEU A 84 -5.21 -4.28 -8.59
C LEU A 84 -5.91 -4.75 -9.86
N VAL A 85 -5.26 -4.64 -11.02
CA VAL A 85 -5.80 -5.15 -12.29
C VAL A 85 -6.06 -6.66 -12.21
N GLY A 86 -5.14 -7.43 -11.64
CA GLY A 86 -5.30 -8.89 -11.45
C GLY A 86 -6.33 -9.29 -10.39
N THR A 87 -6.71 -8.36 -9.51
CA THR A 87 -7.60 -8.62 -8.37
C THR A 87 -8.89 -7.79 -8.41
N LYS A 88 -9.22 -7.18 -9.54
CA LYS A 88 -10.40 -6.31 -9.70
C LYS A 88 -11.74 -6.98 -9.36
N ASN A 89 -11.82 -8.30 -9.55
CA ASN A 89 -13.03 -9.09 -9.29
C ASN A 89 -13.01 -9.73 -7.89
N ARG A 90 -12.04 -9.39 -7.04
CA ARG A 90 -11.98 -9.87 -5.64
C ARG A 90 -12.62 -8.84 -4.73
N GLY A 91 -13.28 -9.31 -3.68
CA GLY A 91 -13.88 -8.48 -2.65
C GLY A 91 -13.76 -9.12 -1.27
N LEU A 92 -14.16 -8.36 -0.25
CA LEU A 92 -14.23 -8.85 1.12
C LEU A 92 -15.48 -9.73 1.30
N LEU A 93 -15.27 -10.94 1.82
CA LEU A 93 -16.36 -11.84 2.16
C LEU A 93 -16.65 -11.75 3.66
N TYR A 94 -17.74 -11.05 3.99
CA TYR A 94 -18.26 -11.02 5.36
C TYR A 94 -19.18 -12.21 5.60
N LYS A 95 -18.94 -12.92 6.70
CA LYS A 95 -19.77 -14.03 7.16
C LYS A 95 -20.59 -13.61 8.39
N PRO A 96 -21.80 -14.17 8.57
CA PRO A 96 -22.53 -13.97 9.81
C PRO A 96 -21.69 -14.47 10.99
N PRO A 97 -21.73 -13.79 12.15
CA PRO A 97 -21.00 -14.23 13.32
C PRO A 97 -21.54 -15.60 13.77
N LYS A 98 -20.64 -16.52 14.10
CA LYS A 98 -21.01 -17.84 14.63
C LYS A 98 -21.60 -17.77 16.04
N ASP A 99 -21.19 -16.76 16.81
CA ASP A 99 -21.75 -16.45 18.12
C ASP A 99 -22.81 -15.35 17.96
N SER A 100 -23.90 -15.45 18.73
CA SER A 100 -24.95 -14.43 18.87
C SER A 100 -24.40 -13.05 19.27
N LYS A 101 -23.23 -13.01 19.93
CA LYS A 101 -22.58 -11.77 20.37
C LYS A 101 -21.57 -11.26 19.34
N LEU A 102 -21.87 -10.11 18.76
CA LEU A 102 -20.95 -9.36 17.91
C LEU A 102 -19.83 -8.75 18.77
N ARG A 103 -18.61 -9.29 18.71
CA ARG A 103 -17.45 -8.81 19.48
C ARG A 103 -16.39 -8.22 18.56
N VAL A 104 -15.79 -7.10 18.98
CA VAL A 104 -14.59 -6.55 18.36
C VAL A 104 -13.36 -7.17 19.01
N ARG A 105 -12.43 -7.70 18.21
CA ARG A 105 -11.10 -8.15 18.66
C ARG A 105 -10.03 -7.39 17.91
N GLY A 106 -9.09 -6.79 18.63
CA GLY A 106 -7.95 -6.07 18.06
C GLY A 106 -6.65 -6.82 18.30
N PHE A 107 -5.82 -6.87 17.27
CA PHE A 107 -4.43 -7.32 17.32
C PHE A 107 -3.55 -6.13 16.95
N VAL A 108 -2.42 -5.98 17.64
CA VAL A 108 -1.44 -4.93 17.37
C VAL A 108 -0.08 -5.58 17.36
N ASP A 109 0.72 -5.22 16.37
CA ASP A 109 2.11 -5.64 16.23
C ASP A 109 2.98 -4.44 15.87
N ALA A 110 4.25 -4.50 16.25
CA ALA A 110 5.21 -3.44 15.94
C ALA A 110 6.54 -4.04 15.50
N ASP A 111 7.01 -3.60 14.33
CA ASP A 111 8.31 -3.95 13.78
C ASP A 111 9.34 -2.86 14.11
N PHE A 112 10.41 -3.22 14.82
CA PHE A 112 11.45 -2.29 15.22
C PHE A 112 12.32 -1.90 14.04
N ALA A 113 12.40 -0.59 13.78
CA ALA A 113 13.22 -0.01 12.72
C ALA A 113 12.93 -0.58 11.32
N GLY A 114 11.68 -0.95 11.06
CA GLY A 114 11.19 -1.41 9.75
C GLY A 114 11.21 -0.34 8.65
N ASP A 115 11.40 0.94 9.00
CA ASP A 115 11.76 1.99 8.04
C ASP A 115 13.30 2.01 7.82
N PRO A 116 13.80 1.63 6.64
CA PRO A 116 15.24 1.61 6.38
C PRO A 116 15.87 3.00 6.34
N ASP A 117 15.10 4.05 6.06
CA ASP A 117 15.59 5.43 5.93
C ASP A 117 15.66 6.12 7.28
N LYS A 118 14.59 6.00 8.08
CA LYS A 118 14.44 6.74 9.34
C LYS A 118 14.63 5.87 10.58
N ARG A 119 14.77 4.55 10.41
CA ARG A 119 14.83 3.56 11.51
C ARG A 119 13.64 3.68 12.47
N ARG A 120 12.52 4.20 11.98
CA ARG A 120 11.26 4.30 12.74
C ARG A 120 10.57 2.94 12.75
N SER A 121 9.94 2.62 13.87
CA SER A 121 9.13 1.41 13.98
C SER A 121 7.88 1.52 13.11
N LEU A 122 7.45 0.40 12.56
CA LEU A 122 6.18 0.27 11.84
C LEU A 122 5.18 -0.42 12.75
N ILE A 123 4.02 0.19 12.93
CA ILE A 123 2.94 -0.38 13.74
C ILE A 123 1.87 -0.89 12.78
N GLY A 124 1.47 -2.13 12.97
CA GLY A 124 0.34 -2.77 12.30
C GLY A 124 -0.76 -3.06 13.29
N PHE A 125 -2.02 -2.94 12.85
CA PHE A 125 -3.16 -3.36 13.62
C PHE A 125 -4.14 -4.13 12.74
N ALA A 126 -4.87 -5.06 13.35
CA ALA A 126 -5.94 -5.80 12.71
C ALA A 126 -7.11 -5.93 13.68
N PHE A 127 -8.25 -5.39 13.30
CA PHE A 127 -9.50 -5.45 14.03
C PHE A 127 -10.47 -6.37 13.31
N THR A 128 -11.07 -7.27 14.07
CA THR A 128 -12.10 -8.18 13.58
C THR A 128 -13.41 -7.96 14.32
N LEU A 129 -14.52 -8.01 13.58
CA LEU A 129 -15.88 -8.00 14.10
C LEU A 129 -16.47 -9.40 13.91
N GLY A 130 -16.60 -10.15 15.01
CA GLY A 130 -16.83 -11.59 14.94
C GLY A 130 -15.62 -12.29 14.31
N GLU A 131 -15.79 -12.91 13.15
CA GLU A 131 -14.71 -13.56 12.37
C GLU A 131 -14.28 -12.76 11.14
N ASN A 132 -14.78 -11.52 10.96
CA ASN A 132 -14.53 -10.72 9.78
C ASN A 132 -13.53 -9.60 10.05
N LEU A 133 -12.55 -9.42 9.17
CA LEU A 133 -11.60 -8.30 9.22
C LEU A 133 -12.29 -6.99 8.81
N ILE A 134 -12.14 -5.93 9.60
CA ILE A 134 -12.75 -4.61 9.37
C ILE A 134 -11.73 -3.47 9.30
N SER A 135 -10.43 -3.75 9.42
CA SER A 135 -9.34 -2.75 9.40
C SER A 135 -8.10 -3.24 8.67
#